data_AF-A0A521PNA9-F1
#
_entry.id   AF-A0A521PNA9-F1
#
_cell.length_a   1.000
_cell.length_b   1.000
_cell.length_c   1.000
_cell.angle_alpha   90.00
_cell.angle_beta   90.00
_cell.angle_gamma   90.00
#
_symmetry.space_group_name_H-M   'P 1'
#
loop_
_entity.id
_entity.type
_entity.pdbx_description
1 polymer ?
#
loop_
_entity_poly.entity_id
_entity_poly.type
_entity_poly.pdbx_seq_one_letter_code
_entity_poly.pdbx_strand_id
1 'polypeptide(L)'
;MSLHCNRGGLRTGRQLHEMLEIERREHRIAWLRTSATIYQRADRGPMRPVGRRRGVRPGGLYSSHKNGKMVGFESLAERDAIYCAEVLPQVVSYRSQPHTIEAIIDGVARRYTPDLEETLSNGQIRITEVKEDFEASRDPDYAAKLNLFATVYRGMGWDFRILQRREFGGTLEFAGICKVQSFRRVAFDAHDLALVREHLAGGTRPLGELADLFQTPVIGLATVAAMMVARLMLIDLSGGFTTDALVREFDDRGA
;
A
#
# COMPACT_ATOMS: atom_id res chain seq x y z
N MET A 1 -6.65 36.59 55.17
CA MET A 1 -5.46 36.76 54.31
C MET A 1 -4.51 35.61 54.64
N SER A 2 -4.14 34.64 53.81
CA SER A 2 -4.32 34.31 52.38
C SER A 2 -4.01 32.79 52.28
N LEU A 3 -4.91 31.95 51.75
CA LEU A 3 -4.88 31.31 50.43
C LEU A 3 -3.61 30.51 50.04
N HIS A 4 -3.82 29.19 49.84
CA HIS A 4 -3.21 28.28 48.83
C HIS A 4 -1.71 27.93 48.98
N CYS A 5 -1.19 26.75 48.60
CA CYS A 5 -1.63 25.73 47.65
C CYS A 5 -1.03 24.35 48.00
N ASN A 6 -1.83 23.30 47.80
CA ASN A 6 -1.49 21.89 47.88
C ASN A 6 -0.97 21.39 46.50
N ARG A 7 0.18 20.73 46.43
CA ARG A 7 0.56 19.75 45.39
C ARG A 7 1.57 18.78 46.02
N GLY A 8 1.35 17.48 46.13
CA GLY A 8 0.48 16.62 45.34
C GLY A 8 1.34 15.57 44.65
N GLY A 9 1.61 14.47 45.37
CA GLY A 9 1.69 13.11 44.82
C GLY A 9 2.82 12.79 43.86
N LEU A 10 3.88 12.19 44.41
CA LEU A 10 4.60 11.11 43.72
C LEU A 10 3.60 10.02 43.32
N ARG A 11 3.27 9.95 42.03
CA ARG A 11 2.72 8.76 41.39
C ARG A 11 3.59 8.41 40.19
N THR A 12 4.64 7.65 40.48
CA THR A 12 5.29 6.75 39.53
C THR A 12 4.24 5.80 38.94
N GLY A 13 3.82 6.06 37.71
CA GLY A 13 2.95 5.20 36.92
C GLY A 13 3.61 4.91 35.57
N ARG A 14 4.09 3.68 35.42
CA ARG A 14 4.54 3.06 34.16
C ARG A 14 3.59 3.35 33.00
N GLN A 15 4.12 3.84 31.89
CA GLN A 15 4.02 3.10 30.63
C GLN A 15 5.16 3.53 29.71
N LEU A 16 6.15 2.65 29.62
CA LEU A 16 7.16 2.64 28.58
C LEU A 16 6.42 2.62 27.23
N HIS A 17 6.31 3.77 26.57
CA HIS A 17 6.40 3.74 25.13
C HIS A 17 7.84 3.34 24.85
N GLU A 18 8.03 2.07 24.52
CA GLU A 18 9.22 1.59 23.82
C GLU A 18 9.57 2.66 22.78
N MET A 19 10.67 3.38 23.00
CA MET A 19 11.25 4.25 22.00
C MET A 19 11.70 3.31 20.88
N LEU A 20 10.77 3.01 19.98
CA LEU A 20 11.03 2.18 18.82
C LEU A 20 12.20 2.82 18.08
N GLU A 21 13.28 2.07 17.94
CA GLU A 21 14.53 2.56 17.40
C GLU A 21 14.29 3.13 16.00
N ILE A 22 14.65 4.40 15.80
CA ILE A 22 14.51 5.07 14.51
C ILE A 22 15.86 4.93 13.81
N GLU A 23 15.87 4.16 12.73
CA GLU A 23 17.00 4.12 11.80
C GLU A 23 17.06 5.42 11.01
N ARG A 24 18.28 5.96 10.88
CA ARG A 24 18.59 7.12 10.08
C ARG A 24 19.41 6.68 8.87
N ARG A 25 18.94 6.96 7.66
CA ARG A 25 19.70 6.75 6.42
C ARG A 25 19.84 8.05 5.65
N GLU A 26 21.07 8.46 5.40
CA GLU A 26 21.36 9.64 4.59
C GLU A 26 21.59 9.23 3.14
N HIS A 27 20.90 9.92 2.24
CA HIS A 27 21.03 9.76 0.80
C HIS A 27 21.60 11.06 0.22
N ARG A 28 22.80 10.97 -0.37
CA ARG A 28 23.38 12.08 -1.14
C ARG A 28 22.81 12.04 -2.55
N ILE A 29 22.21 13.14 -2.98
CA ILE A 29 21.61 13.25 -4.31
C ILE A 29 22.46 14.23 -5.12
N ALA A 30 23.51 13.71 -5.76
CA ALA A 30 24.59 14.51 -6.34
C ALA A 30 24.09 15.60 -7.32
N TRP A 31 23.15 15.24 -8.19
CA TRP A 31 22.60 16.14 -9.19
C TRP A 31 21.67 17.22 -8.63
N LEU A 32 21.07 17.00 -7.44
CA LEU A 32 20.28 18.00 -6.74
C LEU A 32 21.11 18.85 -5.76
N ARG A 33 22.41 18.52 -5.58
CA ARG A 33 23.31 19.15 -4.60
C ARG A 33 22.70 19.25 -3.19
N THR A 34 21.87 18.26 -2.84
CA THR A 34 21.20 18.17 -1.54
C THR A 34 21.42 16.79 -0.94
N SER A 35 21.22 16.67 0.36
CA SER A 35 21.05 15.39 1.03
C SER A 35 19.64 15.28 1.59
N ALA A 36 19.12 14.06 1.55
CA ALA A 36 17.89 13.72 2.22
C ALA A 36 18.18 12.67 3.29
N THR A 37 17.54 12.82 4.44
CA THR A 37 17.61 11.86 5.53
C THR A 37 16.26 11.16 5.66
N ILE A 38 16.27 9.84 5.55
CA ILE A 38 15.11 9.00 5.82
C ILE A 38 15.19 8.53 7.28
N TYR A 39 14.10 8.76 8.00
CA TYR A 39 13.84 8.25 9.34
C TYR A 39 12.77 7.17 9.26
N GLN A 40 13.12 5.95 9.62
CA GLN A 40 12.20 4.81 9.62
C GLN A 40 12.32 4.04 10.92
N ARG A 41 11.27 3.33 11.32
CA ARG A 41 11.38 2.43 12.47
C ARG A 41 12.21 1.19 12.10
N ALA A 42 13.03 0.72 13.03
CA ALA A 42 13.84 -0.49 12.87
C ALA A 42 12.96 -1.74 12.62
N ASP A 43 11.78 -1.81 13.24
CA ASP A 43 10.79 -2.86 13.01
C ASP A 43 10.04 -2.74 11.65
N ARG A 44 10.39 -1.72 10.86
CA ARG A 44 9.78 -1.41 9.55
C ARG A 44 8.26 -1.17 9.64
N GLY A 45 7.75 -0.85 10.84
CA GLY A 45 6.36 -0.47 11.08
C GLY A 45 6.06 0.98 10.66
N PRO A 46 4.79 1.41 10.72
CA PRO A 46 4.41 2.77 10.35
C PRO A 46 4.99 3.80 11.33
N MET A 47 5.44 4.94 10.81
CA MET A 47 5.95 6.08 11.61
C MET A 47 4.91 6.65 12.56
N ARG A 48 3.64 6.64 12.14
CA ARG A 48 2.50 6.93 13.01
C ARG A 48 1.56 5.73 12.98
N PRO A 49 1.57 4.89 14.02
CA PRO A 49 0.60 3.82 14.14
C PRO A 49 -0.82 4.39 14.11
N VAL A 50 -1.70 3.76 13.35
CA VAL A 50 -3.12 4.13 13.34
C VAL A 50 -3.71 3.77 14.70
N GLY A 51 -3.89 4.79 15.55
CA GLY A 51 -4.56 4.66 16.84
C GLY A 51 -6.08 4.59 16.70
N ARG A 52 -6.77 4.01 17.70
CA ARG A 52 -8.23 4.14 17.83
C ARG A 52 -8.58 5.61 18.04
N ARG A 53 -9.00 6.33 16.99
CA ARG A 53 -9.53 7.69 17.13
C ARG A 53 -10.99 7.60 17.58
N ARG A 54 -11.38 8.41 18.58
CA ARG A 54 -12.79 8.75 18.83
C ARG A 54 -13.21 9.76 17.76
N GLY A 55 -13.97 9.35 16.76
CA GLY A 55 -14.48 10.22 15.71
C GLY A 55 -15.07 9.48 14.50
N VAL A 56 -15.80 10.21 13.65
CA VAL A 56 -16.61 9.73 12.51
C VAL A 56 -15.79 9.48 11.23
N ARG A 57 -14.49 9.80 11.21
CA ARG A 57 -13.66 9.60 10.01
C ARG A 57 -13.32 8.11 9.82
N PRO A 58 -13.52 7.54 8.62
CA PRO A 58 -13.23 6.13 8.36
C PRO A 58 -11.73 5.87 8.37
N GLY A 59 -11.24 5.24 9.43
CA GLY A 59 -9.89 4.70 9.56
C GLY A 59 -9.93 3.30 10.17
N GLY A 60 -8.88 2.51 9.98
CA GLY A 60 -8.89 1.12 10.43
C GLY A 60 -7.61 0.35 10.16
N LEU A 61 -7.70 -0.96 10.37
CA LEU A 61 -6.62 -1.90 10.11
C LEU A 61 -7.06 -2.90 9.04
N TYR A 62 -6.30 -3.00 7.98
CA TYR A 62 -6.45 -3.98 6.92
C TYR A 62 -5.56 -5.18 7.18
N SER A 63 -6.14 -6.38 7.24
CA SER A 63 -5.35 -7.60 7.42
C SER A 63 -4.88 -8.11 6.06
N SER A 64 -3.60 -7.86 5.74
CA SER A 64 -2.95 -8.18 4.46
C SER A 64 -2.42 -9.62 4.43
N HIS A 65 -2.69 -10.31 3.33
CA HIS A 65 -2.07 -11.58 2.98
C HIS A 65 -0.62 -11.37 2.53
N LYS A 66 -0.37 -10.45 1.59
CA LYS A 66 0.99 -10.18 1.05
C LYS A 66 2.01 -9.82 2.13
N ASN A 67 1.61 -8.99 3.09
CA ASN A 67 2.50 -8.53 4.15
C ASN A 67 2.50 -9.43 5.39
N GLY A 68 1.57 -10.41 5.47
CA GLY A 68 1.39 -11.27 6.65
C GLY A 68 1.02 -10.54 7.95
N LYS A 69 0.61 -9.26 7.87
CA LYS A 69 0.34 -8.40 9.04
C LYS A 69 -0.76 -7.39 8.77
N MET A 70 -1.20 -6.71 9.84
CA MET A 70 -2.15 -5.60 9.71
C MET A 70 -1.47 -4.34 9.17
N VAL A 71 -2.12 -3.67 8.23
CA VAL A 71 -1.71 -2.39 7.64
C VAL A 71 -2.76 -1.34 7.99
N GLY A 72 -2.35 -0.24 8.61
CA GLY A 72 -3.28 0.83 9.00
C GLY A 72 -3.59 1.78 7.85
N PHE A 73 -4.82 2.30 7.83
CA PHE A 73 -5.25 3.41 6.97
C PHE A 73 -6.03 4.45 7.79
N GLU A 74 -5.93 5.73 7.41
CA GLU A 74 -6.62 6.85 8.04
C GLU A 74 -7.81 7.38 7.20
N SER A 75 -7.97 6.91 5.96
CA SER A 75 -9.03 7.34 5.04
C SER A 75 -9.52 6.21 4.13
N LEU A 76 -10.67 6.41 3.47
CA LEU A 76 -11.17 5.47 2.44
C LEU A 76 -10.25 5.43 1.22
N ALA A 77 -9.70 6.58 0.80
CA ALA A 77 -8.71 6.63 -0.26
C ALA A 77 -7.49 5.76 0.05
N GLU A 78 -6.93 5.85 1.27
CA GLU A 78 -5.81 4.99 1.68
C GLU A 78 -6.20 3.50 1.73
N ARG A 79 -7.40 3.18 2.24
CA ARG A 79 -7.90 1.81 2.22
C ARG A 79 -7.98 1.26 0.80
N ASP A 80 -8.51 2.05 -0.12
CA ASP A 80 -8.71 1.66 -1.51
C ASP A 80 -7.36 1.53 -2.24
N ALA A 81 -6.38 2.37 -1.92
CA ALA A 81 -4.99 2.20 -2.38
C ALA A 81 -4.34 0.91 -1.83
N ILE A 82 -4.60 0.56 -0.56
CA ILE A 82 -4.18 -0.73 0.03
C ILE A 82 -4.82 -1.90 -0.72
N TYR A 83 -6.08 -1.81 -1.14
CA TYR A 83 -6.73 -2.87 -1.91
C TYR A 83 -6.03 -3.08 -3.26
N CYS A 84 -5.67 -2.00 -3.95
CA CYS A 84 -4.89 -2.06 -5.17
C CYS A 84 -3.53 -2.74 -4.92
N ALA A 85 -2.77 -2.31 -3.91
CA ALA A 85 -1.47 -2.89 -3.58
C ALA A 85 -1.58 -4.38 -3.17
N GLU A 86 -2.64 -4.77 -2.48
CA GLU A 86 -2.90 -6.17 -2.13
C GLU A 86 -3.19 -7.03 -3.36
N VAL A 87 -3.95 -6.54 -4.33
CA VAL A 87 -4.40 -7.36 -5.47
C VAL A 87 -3.39 -7.40 -6.59
N LEU A 88 -2.77 -6.27 -6.91
CA LEU A 88 -1.91 -6.11 -8.09
C LEU A 88 -0.66 -7.00 -8.00
N PRO A 89 -0.48 -8.03 -8.87
CA PRO A 89 0.59 -9.01 -8.72
C PRO A 89 2.00 -8.42 -8.74
N GLN A 90 2.22 -7.32 -9.46
CA GLN A 90 3.51 -6.62 -9.51
C GLN A 90 3.96 -6.06 -8.15
N VAL A 91 3.04 -5.84 -7.19
CA VAL A 91 3.39 -5.39 -5.84
C VAL A 91 3.73 -6.61 -4.98
N VAL A 92 4.98 -6.68 -4.53
CA VAL A 92 5.54 -7.75 -3.67
C VAL A 92 5.09 -7.55 -2.23
N SER A 93 5.28 -6.33 -1.73
CA SER A 93 4.94 -5.93 -0.37
C SER A 93 4.66 -4.44 -0.35
N TYR A 94 3.99 -3.98 0.70
CA TYR A 94 3.71 -2.55 0.87
C TYR A 94 3.65 -2.16 2.35
N ARG A 95 3.88 -0.88 2.63
CA ARG A 95 3.90 -0.33 3.99
C ARG A 95 3.15 0.99 4.01
N SER A 96 2.27 1.19 4.98
CA SER A 96 1.65 2.49 5.21
C SER A 96 2.53 3.35 6.11
N GLN A 97 2.58 4.66 5.82
CA GLN A 97 3.39 5.66 6.52
C GLN A 97 4.82 5.16 6.84
N PRO A 98 5.55 4.67 5.82
CA PRO A 98 6.75 3.83 5.95
C PRO A 98 7.94 4.51 6.62
N HIS A 99 8.07 5.82 6.42
CA HIS A 99 9.17 6.64 6.91
C HIS A 99 8.81 8.12 6.86
N THR A 100 9.59 8.94 7.55
CA THR A 100 9.61 10.39 7.35
C THR A 100 10.92 10.75 6.67
N ILE A 101 10.83 11.48 5.57
CA ILE A 101 11.98 12.03 4.86
C ILE A 101 12.15 13.51 5.23
N GLU A 102 13.38 13.93 5.47
CA GLU A 102 13.79 15.31 5.66
C GLU A 102 14.82 15.71 4.60
N ALA A 103 14.65 16.88 4.00
CA ALA A 103 15.61 17.43 3.05
C ALA A 103 15.74 18.95 3.25
N ILE A 104 16.96 19.47 3.07
CA ILE A 104 17.21 20.92 3.07
C ILE A 104 17.05 21.42 1.64
N ILE A 105 16.11 22.34 1.44
CA ILE A 105 15.75 22.82 0.11
C ILE A 105 15.53 24.32 0.21
N ASP A 106 16.24 25.07 -0.62
CA ASP A 106 16.34 26.54 -0.56
C ASP A 106 16.75 27.04 0.84
N GLY A 107 17.62 26.29 1.52
CA GLY A 107 18.06 26.59 2.89
C GLY A 107 17.04 26.27 3.99
N VAL A 108 15.85 25.75 3.64
CA VAL A 108 14.80 25.40 4.60
C VAL A 108 14.67 23.90 4.74
N ALA A 109 14.72 23.40 5.97
CA ALA A 109 14.44 22.00 6.27
C ALA A 109 12.96 21.71 6.08
N ARG A 110 12.65 20.75 5.19
CA ARG A 110 11.28 20.29 4.92
C ARG A 110 11.15 18.82 5.28
N ARG A 111 10.00 18.44 5.85
CA ARG A 111 9.67 17.05 6.22
C ARG A 111 8.42 16.54 5.51
N TYR A 112 8.42 15.25 5.18
CA TYR A 112 7.31 14.58 4.52
C TYR A 112 7.23 13.11 4.95
N THR A 113 6.02 12.60 5.13
CA THR A 113 5.73 11.18 5.40
C THR A 113 4.75 10.76 4.30
N PRO A 114 5.14 9.88 3.37
CA PRO A 114 4.22 9.40 2.35
C PRO A 114 3.17 8.45 2.94
N ASP A 115 2.04 8.30 2.25
CA ASP A 115 0.97 7.40 2.69
C ASP A 115 1.33 5.93 2.49
N LEU A 116 1.95 5.58 1.35
CA LEU A 116 2.30 4.21 1.00
C LEU A 116 3.70 4.10 0.38
N GLU A 117 4.41 3.01 0.69
CA GLU A 117 5.56 2.51 -0.06
C GLU A 117 5.24 1.11 -0.57
N GLU A 118 5.50 0.87 -1.85
CA GLU A 118 5.30 -0.39 -2.55
C GLU A 118 6.67 -0.91 -3.02
N THR A 119 6.99 -2.18 -2.73
CA THR A 119 8.10 -2.88 -3.38
C THR A 119 7.57 -3.62 -4.59
N LEU A 120 8.09 -3.32 -5.77
CA LEU A 120 7.66 -3.92 -7.03
C LEU A 120 8.50 -5.17 -7.38
N SER A 121 7.96 -6.04 -8.25
CA SER A 121 8.60 -7.29 -8.69
C SER A 121 9.95 -7.07 -9.35
N ASN A 122 10.14 -5.94 -10.04
CA ASN A 122 11.40 -5.54 -10.65
C ASN A 122 12.43 -4.94 -9.66
N GLY A 123 12.13 -4.97 -8.36
CA GLY A 123 12.99 -4.43 -7.30
C GLY A 123 12.86 -2.92 -7.09
N GLN A 124 12.09 -2.21 -7.92
CA GLN A 124 11.86 -0.78 -7.74
C GLN A 124 10.99 -0.51 -6.50
N ILE A 125 11.33 0.55 -5.78
CA ILE A 125 10.48 1.10 -4.72
C ILE A 125 9.63 2.22 -5.32
N ARG A 126 8.31 2.14 -5.10
CA ARG A 126 7.36 3.20 -5.45
C ARG A 126 6.78 3.83 -4.20
N ILE A 127 6.83 5.15 -4.14
CA ILE A 127 6.17 5.96 -3.12
C ILE A 127 4.85 6.48 -3.69
N THR A 128 3.78 6.30 -2.95
CA THR A 128 2.44 6.72 -3.34
C THR A 128 1.85 7.66 -2.28
N GLU A 129 1.56 8.89 -2.69
CA GLU A 129 0.72 9.80 -1.93
C GLU A 129 -0.74 9.58 -2.34
N VAL A 130 -1.64 9.38 -1.38
CA VAL A 130 -3.03 9.06 -1.64
C VAL A 130 -3.92 10.28 -1.37
N LYS A 131 -4.86 10.53 -2.27
CA LYS A 131 -5.80 11.65 -2.16
C LYS A 131 -7.21 11.21 -2.54
N GLU A 132 -8.21 11.81 -1.92
CA GLU A 132 -9.60 11.61 -2.35
C GLU A 132 -9.82 12.33 -3.69
N ASP A 133 -9.58 13.64 -3.67
CA ASP A 133 -9.66 14.57 -4.79
C ASP A 133 -8.61 15.67 -4.54
N PHE A 134 -7.60 15.77 -5.41
CA PHE A 134 -6.53 16.76 -5.27
C PHE A 134 -6.40 17.63 -6.52
N GLU A 135 -6.46 18.94 -6.31
CA GLU A 135 -6.22 19.94 -7.35
C GLU A 135 -5.09 20.85 -6.88
N ALA A 136 -3.99 20.88 -7.63
CA ALA A 136 -2.80 21.65 -7.29
C ALA A 136 -3.09 23.16 -7.15
N SER A 137 -4.08 23.68 -7.87
CA SER A 137 -4.51 25.08 -7.79
C SER A 137 -5.17 25.44 -6.47
N ARG A 138 -5.78 24.47 -5.76
CA ARG A 138 -6.43 24.71 -4.45
C ARG A 138 -5.42 24.79 -3.31
N ASP A 139 -4.27 24.16 -3.46
CA ASP A 139 -3.17 24.22 -2.48
C ASP A 139 -1.79 24.19 -3.20
N PRO A 140 -1.36 25.34 -3.76
CA PRO A 140 -0.12 25.43 -4.53
C PRO A 140 1.13 25.11 -3.71
N ASP A 141 1.16 25.51 -2.43
CA ASP A 141 2.31 25.28 -1.54
C ASP A 141 2.48 23.79 -1.24
N TYR A 142 1.38 23.07 -0.99
CA TYR A 142 1.42 21.64 -0.81
C TYR A 142 1.75 20.91 -2.12
N ALA A 143 1.22 21.35 -3.26
CA ALA A 143 1.59 20.81 -4.57
C ALA A 143 3.10 20.98 -4.85
N ALA A 144 3.65 22.16 -4.56
CA ALA A 144 5.09 22.43 -4.67
C ALA A 144 5.89 21.50 -3.75
N LYS A 145 5.44 21.29 -2.51
CA LYS A 145 6.04 20.34 -1.57
C LYS A 145 6.04 18.91 -2.13
N LEU A 146 4.93 18.43 -2.71
CA LEU A 146 4.86 17.09 -3.30
C LEU A 146 5.81 16.93 -4.49
N ASN A 147 5.83 17.89 -5.43
CA ASN A 147 6.73 17.88 -6.58
C ASN A 147 8.21 17.85 -6.18
N LEU A 148 8.52 18.60 -5.13
CA LEU A 148 9.83 18.65 -4.52
C LEU A 148 10.22 17.27 -3.96
N PHE A 149 9.37 16.62 -3.17
CA PHE A 149 9.69 15.29 -2.63
C PHE A 149 9.69 14.21 -3.71
N ALA A 150 8.86 14.33 -4.74
CA ALA A 150 8.91 13.47 -5.92
C ALA A 150 10.30 13.53 -6.59
N THR A 151 10.87 14.73 -6.72
CA THR A 151 12.22 14.93 -7.26
C THR A 151 13.29 14.30 -6.38
N VAL A 152 13.16 14.47 -5.06
CA VAL A 152 14.06 13.86 -4.07
C VAL A 152 14.02 12.33 -4.14
N TYR A 153 12.84 11.69 -4.18
CA TYR A 153 12.71 10.24 -4.31
C TYR A 153 13.28 9.70 -5.62
N ARG A 154 12.98 10.36 -6.75
CA ARG A 154 13.58 10.00 -8.05
C ARG A 154 15.08 10.11 -8.03
N GLY A 155 15.62 11.12 -7.34
CA GLY A 155 17.05 11.25 -7.11
C GLY A 155 17.69 10.13 -6.27
N MET A 156 16.89 9.39 -5.50
CA MET A 156 17.31 8.16 -4.81
C MET A 156 17.07 6.88 -5.62
N GLY A 157 16.57 7.00 -6.85
CA GLY A 157 16.18 5.86 -7.69
C GLY A 157 14.81 5.27 -7.37
N TRP A 158 13.97 5.96 -6.59
CA TRP A 158 12.61 5.51 -6.26
C TRP A 158 11.58 6.20 -7.16
N ASP A 159 10.49 5.50 -7.47
CA ASP A 159 9.34 6.09 -8.14
C ASP A 159 8.47 6.89 -7.16
N PHE A 160 7.76 7.89 -7.67
CA PHE A 160 6.81 8.69 -6.90
C PHE A 160 5.57 8.98 -7.74
N ARG A 161 4.41 8.65 -7.19
CA ARG A 161 3.10 8.99 -7.78
C ARG A 161 2.14 9.58 -6.76
N ILE A 162 1.17 10.33 -7.27
CA ILE A 162 -0.05 10.69 -6.55
C ILE A 162 -1.15 9.80 -7.08
N LEU A 163 -1.89 9.14 -6.20
CA LEU A 163 -3.03 8.29 -6.55
C LEU A 163 -4.30 8.96 -6.03
N GLN A 164 -5.21 9.33 -6.92
CA GLN A 164 -6.46 10.00 -6.54
C GLN A 164 -7.64 9.05 -6.64
N ARG A 165 -8.37 8.87 -5.54
CA ARG A 165 -9.54 7.98 -5.48
C ARG A 165 -10.60 8.34 -6.52
N ARG A 166 -10.80 9.63 -6.82
CA ARG A 166 -11.73 10.07 -7.87
C ARG A 166 -11.42 9.49 -9.26
N GLU A 167 -10.18 9.12 -9.54
CA GLU A 167 -9.75 8.64 -10.87
C GLU A 167 -10.05 7.15 -11.07
N PHE A 168 -10.06 6.36 -10.00
CA PHE A 168 -10.22 4.91 -10.10
C PHE A 168 -11.41 4.34 -9.31
N GLY A 169 -11.87 5.01 -8.25
CA GLY A 169 -12.82 4.47 -7.29
C GLY A 169 -14.21 4.13 -7.85
N GLY A 170 -14.57 4.69 -9.01
CA GLY A 170 -15.83 4.39 -9.71
C GLY A 170 -15.68 3.45 -10.91
N THR A 171 -14.48 2.92 -11.17
CA THR A 171 -14.20 2.07 -12.34
C THR A 171 -14.62 0.62 -12.11
N LEU A 172 -14.91 -0.10 -13.20
CA LEU A 172 -15.13 -1.55 -13.15
C LEU A 172 -13.87 -2.29 -12.66
N GLU A 173 -12.69 -1.82 -13.06
CA GLU A 173 -11.41 -2.34 -12.57
C GLU A 173 -11.30 -2.29 -11.06
N PHE A 174 -11.61 -1.16 -10.44
CA PHE A 174 -11.57 -1.06 -8.99
C PHE A 174 -12.65 -1.91 -8.30
N ALA A 175 -13.84 -2.04 -8.89
CA ALA A 175 -14.84 -2.98 -8.41
C ALA A 175 -14.33 -4.43 -8.47
N GLY A 176 -13.59 -4.78 -9.52
CA GLY A 176 -12.89 -6.06 -9.67
C GLY A 176 -11.82 -6.27 -8.59
N ILE A 177 -10.99 -5.26 -8.33
CA ILE A 177 -10.00 -5.27 -7.23
C ILE A 177 -10.69 -5.51 -5.89
N CYS A 178 -11.81 -4.81 -5.62
CA CYS A 178 -12.58 -5.01 -4.39
C CYS A 178 -13.08 -6.45 -4.25
N LYS A 179 -13.49 -7.08 -5.36
CA LYS A 179 -13.94 -8.47 -5.38
C LYS A 179 -12.78 -9.44 -5.14
N VAL A 180 -11.68 -9.32 -5.88
CA VAL A 180 -10.48 -10.16 -5.71
C VAL A 180 -9.95 -10.08 -4.28
N GLN A 181 -9.82 -8.87 -3.73
CA GLN A 181 -9.28 -8.69 -2.39
C GLN A 181 -10.17 -9.30 -1.29
N SER A 182 -11.46 -9.50 -1.56
CA SER A 182 -12.37 -10.18 -0.63
C SER A 182 -12.04 -11.67 -0.50
N PHE A 183 -11.41 -12.27 -1.51
CA PHE A 183 -11.01 -13.68 -1.56
C PHE A 183 -9.54 -13.95 -1.16
N ARG A 184 -8.76 -12.93 -0.79
CA ARG A 184 -7.31 -13.02 -0.45
C ARG A 184 -6.89 -14.08 0.58
N ARG A 185 -7.83 -14.68 1.31
CA ARG A 185 -7.58 -15.72 2.33
C ARG A 185 -8.08 -17.09 1.92
N VAL A 186 -8.69 -17.23 0.76
CA VAL A 186 -9.10 -18.52 0.25
C VAL A 186 -7.83 -19.36 0.11
N ALA A 187 -7.84 -20.51 0.77
CA ALA A 187 -6.75 -21.46 0.68
C ALA A 187 -6.85 -22.21 -0.64
N PHE A 188 -5.69 -22.50 -1.21
CA PHE A 188 -5.52 -23.39 -2.34
C PHE A 188 -4.21 -24.14 -2.13
N ASP A 189 -4.09 -25.32 -2.73
CA ASP A 189 -2.90 -26.14 -2.60
C ASP A 189 -2.13 -26.27 -3.94
N ALA A 190 -1.11 -27.13 -3.95
CA ALA A 190 -0.30 -27.36 -5.15
C ALA A 190 -1.08 -28.07 -6.27
N HIS A 191 -2.10 -28.86 -5.93
CA HIS A 191 -2.95 -29.53 -6.91
C HIS A 191 -3.86 -28.51 -7.60
N ASP A 192 -4.49 -27.62 -6.84
CA ASP A 192 -5.31 -26.52 -7.39
C ASP A 192 -4.50 -25.66 -8.37
N LEU A 193 -3.28 -25.29 -8.00
CA LEU A 193 -2.40 -24.49 -8.86
C LEU A 193 -1.96 -25.25 -10.12
N ALA A 194 -1.63 -26.54 -9.99
CA ALA A 194 -1.26 -27.37 -11.13
C ALA A 194 -2.41 -27.50 -12.13
N LEU A 195 -3.64 -27.69 -11.64
CA LEU A 195 -4.86 -27.78 -12.45
C LEU A 195 -5.08 -26.51 -13.27
N VAL A 196 -4.98 -25.34 -12.65
CA VAL A 196 -5.12 -24.04 -13.35
C VAL A 196 -4.02 -23.85 -14.39
N ARG A 197 -2.76 -24.15 -14.06
CA ARG A 197 -1.61 -24.02 -14.97
C ARG A 197 -1.73 -24.94 -16.19
N GLU A 198 -2.12 -26.18 -15.98
CA GLU A 198 -2.34 -27.15 -17.07
C GLU A 198 -3.39 -26.64 -18.04
N HIS A 199 -4.50 -26.10 -17.53
CA HIS A 199 -5.58 -25.58 -18.36
C HIS A 199 -5.22 -24.29 -19.11
N LEU A 200 -4.40 -23.43 -18.50
CA LEU A 200 -3.83 -22.26 -19.17
C LEU A 200 -2.91 -22.66 -20.33
N ALA A 201 -2.16 -23.77 -20.18
CA ALA A 201 -1.20 -24.27 -21.16
C ALA A 201 -0.21 -23.18 -21.66
N GLY A 202 0.19 -22.27 -20.76
CA GLY A 202 1.08 -21.13 -21.06
C GLY A 202 0.42 -19.97 -21.81
N GLY A 203 -0.89 -20.03 -22.07
CA GLY A 203 -1.67 -18.98 -22.71
C GLY A 203 -2.56 -18.20 -21.75
N THR A 204 -3.68 -17.74 -22.28
CA THR A 204 -4.70 -16.97 -21.56
C THR A 204 -6.05 -17.68 -21.68
N ARG A 205 -6.83 -17.73 -20.59
CA ARG A 205 -8.17 -18.35 -20.56
C ARG A 205 -9.19 -17.44 -19.87
N PRO A 206 -10.48 -17.48 -20.25
CA PRO A 206 -11.53 -16.85 -19.47
C PRO A 206 -11.57 -17.38 -18.03
N LEU A 207 -11.82 -16.48 -17.07
CA LEU A 207 -11.90 -16.81 -15.65
C LEU A 207 -13.00 -17.85 -15.35
N GLY A 208 -14.11 -17.82 -16.08
CA GLY A 208 -15.20 -18.79 -15.96
C GLY A 208 -14.76 -20.22 -16.28
N GLU A 209 -13.99 -20.42 -17.35
CA GLU A 209 -13.46 -21.74 -17.73
C GLU A 209 -12.55 -22.31 -16.63
N LEU A 210 -11.71 -21.46 -16.03
CA LEU A 210 -10.86 -21.87 -14.91
C LEU A 210 -11.66 -22.14 -13.64
N ALA A 211 -12.76 -21.42 -13.43
CA ALA A 211 -13.62 -21.60 -12.27
C ALA A 211 -14.37 -22.94 -12.31
N ASP A 212 -14.75 -23.41 -13.51
CA ASP A 212 -15.44 -24.68 -13.73
C ASP A 212 -14.57 -25.91 -13.47
N LEU A 213 -13.26 -25.75 -13.28
CA LEU A 213 -12.34 -26.82 -12.88
C LEU A 213 -12.52 -27.29 -11.42
N PHE A 214 -13.21 -26.48 -10.60
CA PHE A 214 -13.38 -26.72 -9.17
C PHE A 214 -14.77 -27.29 -8.85
N GLN A 215 -14.99 -27.69 -7.60
CA GLN A 215 -16.25 -28.35 -7.19
C GLN A 215 -17.49 -27.50 -7.48
N THR A 216 -17.35 -26.18 -7.40
CA THR A 216 -18.37 -25.24 -7.84
C THR A 216 -17.72 -24.02 -8.49
N PRO A 217 -18.39 -23.33 -9.42
CA PRO A 217 -17.86 -22.11 -10.03
C PRO A 217 -17.53 -21.03 -8.99
N VAL A 218 -18.29 -20.92 -7.90
CA VAL A 218 -18.03 -19.94 -6.84
C VAL A 218 -16.70 -20.22 -6.13
N ILE A 219 -16.41 -21.48 -5.85
CA ILE A 219 -15.12 -21.89 -5.26
C ILE A 219 -14.00 -21.60 -6.25
N GLY A 220 -14.15 -21.97 -7.51
CA GLY A 220 -13.11 -21.74 -8.52
C GLY A 220 -12.79 -20.26 -8.74
N LEU A 221 -13.81 -19.39 -8.84
CA LEU A 221 -13.62 -17.95 -8.91
C LEU A 221 -12.83 -17.42 -7.71
N ALA A 222 -13.17 -17.89 -6.51
CA ALA A 222 -12.52 -17.48 -5.27
C ALA A 222 -11.06 -17.96 -5.20
N THR A 223 -10.80 -19.18 -5.66
CA THR A 223 -9.47 -19.79 -5.71
C THR A 223 -8.55 -19.06 -6.70
N VAL A 224 -8.99 -18.83 -7.95
CA VAL A 224 -8.19 -18.11 -8.96
C VAL A 224 -7.95 -16.65 -8.54
N ALA A 225 -8.92 -16.00 -7.90
CA ALA A 225 -8.74 -14.67 -7.31
C ALA A 225 -7.67 -14.68 -6.20
N ALA A 226 -7.65 -15.69 -5.33
CA ALA A 226 -6.61 -15.81 -4.31
C ALA A 226 -5.23 -16.07 -4.92
N MET A 227 -5.13 -16.81 -6.03
CA MET A 227 -3.89 -16.98 -6.77
C MET A 227 -3.36 -15.66 -7.35
N MET A 228 -4.24 -14.72 -7.71
CA MET A 228 -3.82 -13.37 -8.12
C MET A 228 -3.20 -12.59 -6.94
N VAL A 229 -3.81 -12.64 -5.75
CA VAL A 229 -3.24 -12.01 -4.55
C VAL A 229 -1.90 -12.65 -4.17
N ALA A 230 -1.79 -13.97 -4.33
CA ALA A 230 -0.56 -14.73 -4.13
C ALA A 230 0.49 -14.50 -5.24
N ARG A 231 0.20 -13.63 -6.22
CA ARG A 231 1.09 -13.27 -7.33
C ARG A 231 1.44 -14.44 -8.25
N LEU A 232 0.52 -15.37 -8.44
CA LEU A 232 0.69 -16.54 -9.32
C LEU A 232 -0.08 -16.37 -10.63
N MET A 233 -1.21 -15.65 -10.59
CA MET A 233 -2.08 -15.41 -11.73
C MET A 233 -2.30 -13.90 -11.92
N LEU A 234 -2.57 -13.50 -13.15
CA LEU A 234 -3.08 -12.17 -13.47
C LEU A 234 -4.45 -12.32 -14.10
N ILE A 235 -5.46 -11.74 -13.45
CA ILE A 235 -6.80 -11.55 -14.01
C ILE A 235 -6.82 -10.13 -14.60
N ASP A 236 -7.19 -9.98 -15.87
CA ASP A 236 -7.45 -8.68 -16.48
C ASP A 236 -8.75 -8.12 -15.93
N LEU A 237 -8.63 -7.12 -15.05
CA LEU A 237 -9.76 -6.49 -14.39
C LEU A 237 -10.26 -5.26 -15.13
N SER A 238 -9.74 -4.90 -16.30
CA SER A 238 -10.17 -3.67 -17.03
C SER A 238 -11.69 -3.60 -17.24
N GLY A 239 -12.34 -4.75 -17.49
CA GLY A 239 -13.80 -4.92 -17.58
C GLY A 239 -14.50 -5.31 -16.26
N GLY A 240 -13.78 -5.36 -15.15
CA GLY A 240 -14.22 -5.86 -13.85
C GLY A 240 -13.94 -7.35 -13.60
N PHE A 241 -14.43 -7.87 -12.49
CA PHE A 241 -14.31 -9.29 -12.14
C PHE A 241 -15.49 -10.08 -12.71
N THR A 242 -15.34 -10.55 -13.95
CA THR A 242 -16.38 -11.28 -14.70
C THR A 242 -15.86 -12.64 -15.17
N THR A 243 -16.75 -13.54 -15.59
CA THR A 243 -16.37 -14.86 -16.14
C THR A 243 -15.57 -14.75 -17.44
N ASP A 244 -15.76 -13.68 -18.20
CA ASP A 244 -15.04 -13.44 -19.47
C ASP A 244 -13.68 -12.76 -19.25
N ALA A 245 -13.38 -12.32 -18.02
CA ALA A 245 -12.11 -11.72 -17.68
C ALA A 245 -10.97 -12.69 -17.99
N LEU A 246 -9.98 -12.21 -18.73
CA LEU A 246 -8.88 -13.04 -19.20
C LEU A 246 -7.86 -13.27 -18.08
N VAL A 247 -7.48 -14.53 -17.88
CA VAL A 247 -6.51 -14.97 -16.88
C VAL A 247 -5.29 -15.55 -17.57
N ARG A 248 -4.11 -15.17 -17.08
CA ARG A 248 -2.83 -15.76 -17.49
C ARG A 248 -1.94 -15.97 -16.28
N GLU A 249 -0.90 -16.77 -16.44
CA GLU A 249 0.15 -16.87 -15.42
C GLU A 249 0.88 -15.53 -15.26
N PHE A 250 1.20 -15.18 -14.01
CA PHE A 250 2.01 -14.01 -13.71
C PHE A 250 3.49 -14.40 -13.65
N ASP A 251 4.33 -13.68 -14.40
CA ASP A 251 5.79 -13.85 -14.39
C ASP A 251 6.46 -12.56 -13.91
N ASP A 252 7.23 -12.69 -12.83
CA ASP A 252 8.01 -11.59 -12.23
C ASP A 252 9.11 -11.06 -13.16
N ARG A 253 9.52 -11.82 -14.19
CA ARG A 253 10.64 -11.49 -15.09
C ARG A 253 10.29 -10.57 -16.25
N GLY A 254 9.01 -10.23 -16.41
CA GLY A 254 8.49 -9.49 -17.58
C GLY A 254 8.02 -8.05 -17.32
N ALA A 255 8.31 -7.47 -16.15
CA ALA A 255 7.88 -6.12 -15.75
C ALA A 255 9.05 -5.18 -15.45
#